data_AF-A0A9W4WU85-F1
#
_entry.id   AF-A0A9W4WU85-F1
#
_cell.length_a   1.000
_cell.length_b   1.000
_cell.length_c   1.000
_cell.angle_alpha   90.00
_cell.angle_beta   90.00
_cell.angle_gamma   90.00
#
_symmetry.space_group_name_H-M   'P 1'
#
loop_
_entity.id
_entity.type
_entity.pdbx_description
1 polymer ?
#
loop_
_entity_poly.entity_id
_entity_poly.type
_entity_poly.pdbx_seq_one_letter_code
_entity_poly.pdbx_strand_id
1 'polypeptide(L)'
;ANYGAFLQDLYRAIILDSKATILNKNLEFYGSIANTVLKGNQVHRLKLHAGDIVELEEGIAYARIKSIFWHQANNSQYYGYFFYCIGLRQ
;
A
#
# COMPACT_ATOMS: atom_id res chain seq x y z
N ALA A 1 -17.51 -9.56 -11.12
CA ALA A 1 -16.90 -8.63 -10.14
C ALA A 1 -16.90 -7.23 -10.76
N ASN A 2 -17.42 -6.22 -10.05
CA ASN A 2 -17.60 -4.87 -10.61
C ASN A 2 -16.34 -4.03 -10.38
N TYR A 3 -15.32 -4.25 -11.21
CA TYR A 3 -14.00 -3.60 -11.13
C TYR A 3 -14.08 -2.06 -11.22
N GLY A 4 -15.13 -1.51 -11.84
CA GLY A 4 -15.29 -0.06 -12.03
C GLY A 4 -15.46 0.72 -10.73
N ALA A 5 -16.20 0.17 -9.75
CA ALA A 5 -16.41 0.83 -8.47
C ALA A 5 -15.11 0.93 -7.66
N PHE A 6 -14.34 -0.17 -7.59
CA PHE A 6 -13.05 -0.20 -6.91
C PHE A 6 -12.05 0.81 -7.49
N LEU A 7 -11.90 0.86 -8.81
CA LEU A 7 -10.98 1.79 -9.46
C LEU A 7 -11.39 3.26 -9.24
N GLN A 8 -12.69 3.54 -9.24
CA GLN A 8 -13.20 4.88 -8.98
C GLN A 8 -12.94 5.33 -7.53
N ASP A 9 -13.17 4.44 -6.57
CA ASP A 9 -12.93 4.71 -5.15
C ASP A 9 -11.44 4.88 -4.85
N LEU A 10 -10.59 4.03 -5.46
CA LEU A 10 -9.13 4.15 -5.38
C LEU A 10 -8.63 5.46 -5.99
N TYR A 11 -9.14 5.85 -7.16
CA TYR A 11 -8.77 7.09 -7.83
C TYR A 11 -9.16 8.32 -6.99
N ARG A 12 -10.35 8.33 -6.40
CA ARG A 12 -10.79 9.39 -5.48
C ARG A 12 -9.90 9.47 -4.25
N ALA A 13 -9.59 8.34 -3.63
CA ALA A 13 -8.77 8.32 -2.42
C ALA A 13 -7.31 8.75 -2.65
N ILE A 14 -6.73 8.38 -3.79
CA ILE A 14 -5.36 8.78 -4.16
C ILE A 14 -5.30 10.27 -4.52
N ILE A 15 -6.29 10.81 -5.25
CA ILE A 15 -6.26 12.21 -5.71
C ILE A 15 -6.64 13.20 -4.63
N LEU A 16 -7.59 12.85 -3.77
CA LEU A 16 -8.09 13.79 -2.76
C LEU A 16 -7.13 13.94 -1.56
N ASP A 17 -6.01 13.20 -1.53
CA ASP A 17 -5.06 13.11 -0.40
C ASP A 17 -5.76 13.00 0.96
N SER A 18 -6.98 12.44 0.95
CA SER A 18 -7.83 12.31 2.12
C SER A 18 -7.39 11.08 2.88
N LYS A 19 -6.14 11.11 3.35
CA LYS A 19 -5.58 10.14 4.30
C LYS A 19 -6.46 10.04 5.55
N ALA A 20 -7.19 11.11 5.85
CA ALA A 20 -8.33 11.11 6.74
C ALA A 20 -9.57 10.60 5.99
N THR A 21 -9.96 9.35 6.27
CA THR A 21 -11.39 9.01 6.32
C THR A 21 -12.10 8.85 4.98
N ILE A 22 -11.56 8.07 4.05
CA ILE A 22 -12.45 7.27 3.20
C ILE A 22 -12.57 5.90 3.84
N LEU A 23 -13.41 5.82 4.88
CA LEU A 23 -14.07 4.57 5.30
C LEU A 23 -15.11 4.22 4.24
N ASN A 24 -14.67 4.02 3.01
CA ASN A 24 -15.44 3.13 2.16
C ASN A 24 -15.29 1.77 2.83
N LYS A 25 -16.38 1.05 3.11
CA LYS A 25 -16.35 -0.18 3.94
C LYS A 25 -15.34 -1.22 3.44
N ASN A 26 -14.87 -1.05 2.21
CA ASN A 26 -13.95 -1.92 1.52
C ASN A 26 -12.54 -1.33 1.38
N LEU A 27 -12.21 -0.13 1.85
CA LEU A 27 -10.86 0.48 1.74
C LEU A 27 -10.44 1.14 3.06
N GLU A 28 -9.29 0.74 3.59
CA GLU A 28 -8.72 1.28 4.82
C GLU A 28 -7.29 1.76 4.60
N PHE A 29 -6.98 3.00 4.99
CA PHE A 29 -5.65 3.60 4.81
C PHE A 29 -4.83 3.57 6.09
N TYR A 30 -3.52 3.33 5.94
CA TYR A 30 -2.59 3.19 7.04
C TYR A 30 -1.36 4.09 6.84
N GLY A 31 -0.88 4.70 7.93
CA GLY A 31 0.37 5.45 7.92
C GLY A 31 1.61 4.56 7.90
N SER A 32 1.48 3.31 8.36
CA SER A 32 2.57 2.33 8.40
C SER A 32 2.06 0.90 8.46
N ILE A 33 2.86 -0.05 7.99
CA ILE A 33 2.65 -1.49 8.15
C ILE A 33 3.89 -2.14 8.76
N ALA A 34 3.69 -3.10 9.66
CA ALA A 34 4.76 -3.88 10.26
C ALA A 34 4.65 -5.33 9.78
N ASN A 35 5.72 -5.84 9.17
CA ASN A 35 5.85 -7.21 8.71
C ASN A 35 6.96 -7.92 9.49
N THR A 36 6.76 -9.21 9.73
CA THR A 36 7.80 -10.07 10.26
C THR A 36 8.45 -10.82 9.10
N VAL A 37 9.75 -10.59 8.89
CA VAL A 37 10.55 -11.23 7.85
C VAL A 37 11.36 -12.35 8.50
N LEU A 38 11.19 -13.57 7.99
CA LEU A 38 11.96 -14.74 8.41
C LEU A 38 13.17 -14.88 7.49
N LYS A 39 14.39 -14.85 8.06
CA LYS A 39 15.64 -15.07 7.33
C LYS A 39 16.42 -16.20 8.00
N GLY A 40 16.28 -17.41 7.47
CA GLY A 40 16.76 -18.62 8.16
C GLY A 40 16.08 -18.77 9.52
N ASN A 41 16.86 -18.90 10.59
CA ASN A 41 16.36 -18.97 11.97
C ASN A 41 16.20 -17.60 12.65
N GLN A 42 16.44 -16.50 11.94
CA GLN A 42 16.33 -15.15 12.49
C GLN A 42 14.98 -14.52 12.14
N VAL A 43 14.38 -13.85 13.13
CA VAL A 43 13.13 -13.12 13.01
C VAL A 43 13.43 -11.62 12.99
N HIS A 44 13.14 -10.95 11.88
CA HIS A 44 13.29 -9.50 11.74
C HIS A 44 11.92 -8.83 11.68
N ARG A 45 11.76 -7.70 12.36
CA ARG A 45 10.57 -6.86 12.23
C ARG A 45 10.89 -5.70 11.30
N LEU A 46 10.23 -5.66 10.15
CA LEU A 46 10.33 -4.56 9.20
C LEU A 46 9.08 -3.69 9.34
N LYS A 47 9.25 -2.41 9.63
CA LYS A 47 8.15 -1.44 9.63
C LYS A 47 8.35 -0.46 8.48
N LEU A 48 7.39 -0.42 7.57
CA LEU A 48 7.36 0.49 6.42
C LEU A 48 6.34 1.58 6.67
N HIS A 49 6.71 2.83 6.40
CA HIS A 49 5.87 4.01 6.51
C HIS A 49 5.56 4.59 5.13
N ALA A 50 4.42 5.25 5.01
CA ALA A 50 4.20 6.15 3.90
C ALA A 50 5.27 7.25 3.93
N GLY A 51 6.04 7.38 2.85
CA GLY A 51 7.19 8.26 2.74
C GLY A 51 8.53 7.53 2.62
N ASP A 52 8.61 6.27 3.05
CA ASP A 52 9.83 5.47 2.93
C ASP A 52 10.19 5.21 1.47
N ILE A 53 11.49 5.11 1.19
CA ILE A 53 12.03 4.72 -0.11
C ILE A 53 12.32 3.22 -0.07
N VAL A 54 11.77 2.48 -1.01
CA VAL A 54 11.99 1.04 -1.17
C VAL A 54 12.58 0.73 -2.53
N GLU A 55 13.34 -0.35 -2.60
CA GLU A 55 13.80 -0.94 -3.85
C GLU A 55 12.77 -1.94 -4.36
N LEU A 56 12.47 -1.91 -5.66
CA LEU A 56 11.55 -2.83 -6.32
C LEU A 56 12.35 -3.95 -7.01
N GLU A 57 11.85 -5.19 -6.98
CA GLU A 57 12.54 -6.35 -7.58
C GLU A 57 12.70 -6.25 -9.11
N GLU A 58 11.84 -5.50 -9.80
CA GLU A 58 11.83 -5.39 -11.27
C GLU A 58 12.85 -4.38 -11.83
N GLY A 59 14.12 -4.55 -11.46
CA GLY A 59 15.23 -3.69 -11.86
C GLY A 59 15.52 -2.59 -10.85
N ILE A 60 16.76 -2.09 -10.81
CA ILE A 60 17.30 -1.12 -9.84
C ILE A 60 16.49 0.19 -9.89
N ALA A 61 15.32 0.17 -9.26
CA ALA A 61 14.33 1.22 -9.30
C ALA A 61 13.87 1.46 -7.87
N TYR A 62 14.17 2.66 -7.39
CA TYR A 62 13.70 3.12 -6.09
C TYR A 62 12.36 3.82 -6.25
N ALA A 63 11.46 3.53 -5.33
CA ALA A 63 10.16 4.15 -5.29
C ALA A 63 9.83 4.63 -3.89
N ARG A 64 9.17 5.80 -3.81
CA ARG A 64 8.66 6.30 -2.53
C ARG A 64 7.27 5.73 -2.29
N ILE A 65 7.03 5.13 -1.12
CA ILE A 65 5.69 4.73 -0.68
C ILE A 65 4.86 6.01 -0.51
N LYS A 66 3.78 6.14 -1.29
CA LYS A 66 2.83 7.26 -1.17
C LYS A 66 1.69 6.94 -0.23
N SER A 67 1.14 5.74 -0.36
CA SER A 67 0.01 5.27 0.45
C SER A 67 0.10 3.77 0.70
N ILE A 68 -0.41 3.36 1.86
CA ILE A 68 -0.59 1.97 2.25
C ILE A 68 -2.08 1.81 2.53
N PHE A 69 -2.71 0.81 1.93
CA PHE A 69 -4.13 0.58 2.14
C PHE A 69 -4.51 -0.89 2.02
N TRP A 70 -5.58 -1.27 2.71
CA TRP A 70 -6.18 -2.60 2.63
C TRP A 70 -7.52 -2.51 1.91
N HIS A 71 -7.84 -3.53 1.12
CA HIS A 71 -9.12 -3.68 0.45
C HIS A 71 -9.80 -4.96 0.89
N GLN A 72 -11.02 -4.86 1.41
CA GLN A 72 -11.89 -6.01 1.64
C GLN A 72 -12.66 -6.33 0.35
N ALA A 73 -12.31 -7.43 -0.31
CA ALA A 73 -13.03 -7.87 -1.49
C ALA A 73 -14.39 -8.49 -1.12
N ASN A 74 -15.25 -8.68 -2.13
CA ASN A 74 -16.59 -9.25 -1.96
C ASN A 74 -16.60 -10.69 -1.38
N ASN A 75 -15.45 -11.36 -1.33
CA ASN A 75 -15.27 -12.67 -0.70
C ASN A 75 -14.85 -12.56 0.79
N SER A 76 -14.95 -11.37 1.39
CA SER A 76 -14.51 -11.04 2.76
C SER A 76 -13.00 -11.16 3.00
N GLN A 77 -12.18 -11.42 1.97
CA GLN A 77 -10.72 -11.43 2.09
C GLN A 77 -10.17 -10.02 2.02
N TYR A 78 -9.14 -9.76 2.82
CA TYR A 78 -8.42 -8.48 2.84
C TYR A 78 -7.12 -8.60 2.04
N TYR A 79 -6.89 -7.63 1.16
CA TYR A 79 -5.67 -7.53 0.37
C TYR A 79 -4.96 -6.22 0.70
N GLY A 80 -3.69 -6.30 1.07
CA GLY A 80 -2.84 -5.14 1.33
C GLY A 80 -2.15 -4.66 0.06
N TYR A 81 -2.15 -3.34 -0.16
CA TYR A 81 -1.53 -2.71 -1.32
C TYR A 81 -0.64 -1.54 -0.90
N PHE A 82 0.39 -1.33 -1.71
CA PHE A 82 1.25 -0.15 -1.66
C PHE A 82 1.06 0.64 -2.95
N PHE A 83 0.85 1.94 -2.82
CA PHE A 83 0.90 2.87 -3.95
C PHE A 83 2.25 3.59 -3.93
N TYR A 84 2.95 3.57 -5.06
CA TYR A 84 4.30 4.09 -5.18
C TYR A 84 4.39 5.25 -6.17
N CYS A 85 5.31 6.17 -5.92
CA CYS A 85 5.78 7.11 -6.94
C CYS A 85 7.15 6.64 -7.43
N ILE A 86 7.21 6.22 -8.69
CA ILE A 86 8.43 5.75 -9.37
C ILE A 86 9.17 6.98 -9.92
N GLY A 87 10.48 7.04 -9.74
CA GLY A 87 11.29 8.11 -10.35
C GLY A 87 12.43 8.66 -9.49
N LEU A 88 12.78 8.00 -8.39
CA LEU A 88 13.97 8.38 -7.62
C LEU A 88 15.19 7.74 -8.28
N ARG A 89 15.83 8.48 -9.20
CA ARG A 89 17.23 8.21 -9.57
C ARG A 89 18.09 8.62 -8.38
N GLN A 90 18.92 7.70 -7.88
CA GLN A 90 20.00 8.05 -6.95
C GLN A 90 21.04 8.90 -7.67
#